data_AF-A0A352L490-F1
#
_entry.id   AF-A0A352L490-F1
#
_cell.length_a   1.000
_cell.length_b   1.000
_cell.length_c   1.000
_cell.angle_alpha   90.00
_cell.angle_beta   90.00
_cell.angle_gamma   90.00
#
_symmetry.space_group_name_H-M   'P 1'
#
loop_
_entity.id
_entity.type
_entity.pdbx_description
1 polymer ?
#
loop_
_entity_poly.entity_id
_entity_poly.type
_entity_poly.pdbx_seq_one_letter_code
_entity_poly.pdbx_strand_id
1 'polypeptide(L)'
;MIDSNPSFSESVADECATELSQLLEAADDASAAGPPVEWIVLARYGQVPQVARFGGTGPVPARDVEIVVSTERGTEVAMVLQPLTVRGSLADAAQQLTGHMLRLLTAADRELVQQRRQADDQSFSAWLQRAENWKLQLQIVDLEHTLDDRLILYVLNDRGPETTRLALLAAAAGFGVIHVQPVSAEGIVPEKSGGGCGDCGCSTH
;
A
#
# COMPACT_ATOMS: atom_id res chain seq x y z
N MET A 1 65.18 4.20 -28.50
CA MET A 1 63.89 3.89 -29.16
C MET A 1 63.36 2.65 -28.48
N ILE A 2 62.33 2.80 -27.67
CA ILE A 2 61.72 1.72 -26.87
C ILE A 2 60.54 1.20 -27.68
N ASP A 3 60.59 -0.08 -28.04
CA ASP A 3 59.46 -0.81 -28.64
C ASP A 3 58.32 -0.93 -27.63
N SER A 4 57.11 -0.59 -28.10
CA SER A 4 55.87 -0.71 -27.33
C SER A 4 55.23 -2.07 -27.58
N ASN A 5 54.86 -2.73 -26.48
CA ASN A 5 53.93 -3.85 -26.36
C ASN A 5 52.86 -3.40 -25.33
N PRO A 6 51.67 -4.02 -25.17
CA PRO A 6 50.93 -4.96 -26.03
C PRO A 6 49.49 -4.48 -26.35
N SER A 7 48.88 -5.16 -27.33
CA SER A 7 47.43 -5.24 -27.50
C SER A 7 46.81 -6.09 -26.37
N PHE A 8 46.19 -5.44 -25.40
CA PHE A 8 45.31 -6.05 -24.39
C PHE A 8 44.43 -4.92 -23.86
N SER A 9 43.16 -4.81 -24.27
CA SER A 9 42.07 -4.14 -23.53
C SER A 9 40.87 -3.79 -24.43
N GLU A 10 40.29 -4.77 -25.14
CA GLU A 10 38.95 -4.58 -25.72
C GLU A 10 37.96 -5.70 -25.37
N SER A 11 38.40 -6.92 -25.02
CA SER A 11 37.47 -8.02 -24.73
C SER A 11 36.84 -7.99 -23.32
N VAL A 12 37.52 -7.43 -22.32
CA VAL A 12 37.07 -7.50 -20.90
C VAL A 12 35.93 -6.52 -20.60
N ALA A 13 35.85 -5.42 -21.35
CA ALA A 13 34.80 -4.42 -21.19
C ALA A 13 33.44 -4.93 -21.71
N ASP A 14 33.46 -5.77 -22.75
CA ASP A 14 32.26 -6.32 -23.39
C ASP A 14 31.64 -7.46 -22.57
N GLU A 15 32.48 -8.28 -21.92
CA GLU A 15 32.03 -9.33 -20.98
C GLU A 15 31.39 -8.73 -19.72
N CYS A 16 31.98 -7.67 -19.14
CA CYS A 16 31.40 -6.97 -17.98
C CYS A 16 30.07 -6.29 -18.29
N ALA A 17 29.91 -5.70 -19.47
CA ALA A 17 28.66 -5.07 -19.88
C ALA A 17 27.53 -6.10 -20.08
N THR A 18 27.88 -7.29 -20.57
CA THR A 18 26.96 -8.40 -20.75
C THR A 18 26.55 -9.01 -19.41
N GLU A 19 27.50 -9.21 -18.48
CA GLU A 19 27.19 -9.72 -17.13
C GLU A 19 26.35 -8.72 -16.31
N LEU A 20 26.62 -7.42 -16.42
CA LEU A 20 25.80 -6.39 -15.77
C LEU A 20 24.38 -6.33 -16.33
N SER A 21 24.21 -6.52 -17.64
CA SER A 21 22.89 -6.56 -18.28
C SER A 21 22.10 -7.79 -17.85
N GLN A 22 22.75 -8.97 -17.81
CA GLN A 22 22.12 -10.20 -17.34
C GLN A 22 21.75 -10.17 -15.85
N LEU A 23 22.57 -9.52 -15.01
CA LEU A 23 22.25 -9.31 -13.61
C LEU A 23 21.10 -8.31 -13.40
N LEU A 24 20.98 -7.30 -14.27
CA LEU A 24 19.85 -6.38 -14.25
C LEU A 24 18.55 -7.06 -14.70
N GLU A 25 18.60 -7.85 -15.77
CA GLU A 25 17.45 -8.63 -16.26
C GLU A 25 17.01 -9.68 -15.24
N ALA A 26 17.94 -10.39 -14.60
CA ALA A 26 17.62 -11.33 -13.52
C ALA A 26 17.06 -10.64 -12.27
N ALA A 27 17.48 -9.41 -11.98
CA ALA A 27 16.92 -8.61 -10.90
C ALA A 27 15.52 -8.08 -11.24
N ASP A 28 15.24 -7.77 -12.50
CA ASP A 28 13.90 -7.40 -12.98
C ASP A 28 12.93 -8.59 -12.94
N ASP A 29 13.37 -9.80 -13.32
CA ASP A 29 12.57 -11.03 -13.21
C ASP A 29 12.30 -11.42 -11.74
N ALA A 30 13.29 -11.25 -10.86
CA ALA A 30 13.13 -11.50 -9.42
C ALA A 30 12.28 -10.42 -8.71
N SER A 31 12.27 -9.20 -9.22
CA SER A 31 11.44 -8.09 -8.74
C SER A 31 9.99 -8.20 -9.21
N ALA A 32 9.76 -8.78 -10.39
CA ALA A 32 8.42 -9.00 -10.96
C ALA A 32 7.67 -10.16 -10.28
N ALA A 33 8.38 -11.14 -9.74
CA ALA A 33 7.80 -12.19 -8.92
C ALA A 33 7.61 -11.68 -7.49
N GLY A 34 6.41 -11.19 -7.17
CA GLY A 34 6.00 -10.90 -5.79
C GLY A 34 6.34 -12.06 -4.85
N PRO A 35 6.46 -11.83 -3.53
CA PRO A 35 6.87 -12.86 -2.58
C PRO A 35 6.01 -14.11 -2.78
N PRO A 36 6.58 -15.32 -2.68
CA PRO A 36 5.83 -16.55 -2.93
C PRO A 36 4.57 -16.54 -2.08
N VAL A 37 3.43 -16.88 -2.68
CA VAL A 37 2.14 -16.94 -2.00
C VAL A 37 1.75 -18.40 -1.92
N GLU A 38 1.48 -18.91 -0.72
CA GLU A 38 1.02 -20.28 -0.50
C GLU A 38 -0.48 -20.33 -0.19
N TRP A 39 -0.99 -19.26 0.40
CA TRP A 39 -2.39 -19.13 0.78
C TRP A 39 -2.84 -17.68 0.70
N ILE A 40 -4.16 -17.49 0.66
CA ILE A 40 -4.80 -16.17 0.61
C ILE A 40 -5.87 -16.11 1.69
N VAL A 41 -5.96 -14.97 2.38
CA VAL A 41 -7.02 -14.67 3.32
C VAL A 41 -7.76 -13.41 2.93
N LEU A 42 -9.06 -13.38 3.25
CA LEU A 42 -9.84 -12.16 3.27
C LEU A 42 -9.71 -11.55 4.67
N ALA A 43 -9.27 -10.30 4.76
CA ALA A 43 -9.13 -9.60 6.04
C ALA A 43 -9.70 -8.19 5.96
N ARG A 44 -10.18 -7.69 7.10
CA ARG A 44 -10.58 -6.29 7.26
C ARG A 44 -9.46 -5.48 7.90
N TYR A 45 -9.25 -4.25 7.47
CA TYR A 45 -8.16 -3.37 7.94
C TYR A 45 -8.55 -1.89 7.85
N GLY A 46 -7.77 -1.04 8.53
CA GLY A 46 -8.02 0.41 8.65
C GLY A 46 -9.09 0.78 9.67
N GLN A 47 -9.07 2.04 10.13
CA GLN A 47 -10.11 2.62 10.99
C GLN A 47 -11.46 2.66 10.26
N VAL A 48 -11.47 3.16 9.01
CA VAL A 48 -12.60 2.98 8.10
C VAL A 48 -12.46 1.61 7.45
N PRO A 49 -13.30 0.61 7.82
CA PRO A 49 -13.01 -0.77 7.50
C PRO A 49 -13.03 -1.03 6.00
N GLN A 50 -11.91 -1.54 5.49
CA GLN A 50 -11.80 -2.06 4.12
C GLN A 50 -11.59 -3.55 4.16
N VAL A 51 -12.16 -4.26 3.20
CA VAL A 51 -11.99 -5.71 3.06
C VAL A 51 -11.11 -5.97 1.85
N ALA A 52 -10.00 -6.68 2.06
CA ALA A 52 -8.99 -6.94 1.05
C ALA A 52 -8.49 -8.38 1.10
N ARG A 53 -7.82 -8.79 0.00
CA ARG A 53 -7.15 -10.08 -0.11
C ARG A 53 -5.68 -9.92 0.22
N PHE A 54 -5.20 -10.76 1.14
CA PHE A 54 -3.81 -10.78 1.56
C PHE A 54 -3.22 -12.16 1.33
N GLY A 55 -2.05 -12.19 0.68
CA GLY A 55 -1.28 -13.42 0.48
C GLY A 55 -0.22 -13.61 1.57
N GLY A 56 0.16 -14.84 1.83
CA GLY A 56 1.30 -15.14 2.70
C GLY A 56 1.82 -16.56 2.52
N THR A 57 2.84 -16.88 3.31
CA THR A 57 3.52 -18.19 3.36
C THR A 57 3.44 -18.78 4.76
N GLY A 58 3.64 -20.10 4.86
CA GLY A 58 3.67 -20.81 6.12
C GLY A 58 2.27 -21.10 6.67
N PRO A 59 2.08 -21.09 8.00
CA PRO A 59 0.79 -21.42 8.60
C PRO A 59 -0.31 -20.41 8.22
N VAL A 60 -1.43 -20.93 7.69
CA VAL A 60 -2.60 -20.11 7.36
C VAL A 60 -3.20 -19.54 8.66
N PRO A 61 -3.34 -18.21 8.80
CA PRO A 61 -3.96 -17.63 9.97
C PRO A 61 -5.45 -17.97 10.02
N ALA A 62 -5.96 -18.31 11.20
CA ALA A 62 -7.36 -18.65 11.40
C ALA A 62 -8.25 -17.39 11.33
N ARG A 63 -9.56 -17.62 11.21
CA ARG A 63 -10.56 -16.55 11.34
C ARG A 63 -10.45 -15.85 12.70
N ASP A 64 -10.75 -14.55 12.71
CA ASP A 64 -10.73 -13.66 13.87
C ASP A 64 -9.33 -13.42 14.47
N VAL A 65 -8.27 -13.89 13.81
CA VAL A 65 -6.88 -13.60 14.17
C VAL A 65 -6.46 -12.25 13.60
N GLU A 66 -5.72 -11.49 14.41
CA GLU A 66 -5.09 -10.23 13.99
C GLU A 66 -3.71 -10.50 13.38
N ILE A 67 -3.47 -9.89 12.23
CA ILE A 67 -2.25 -10.04 11.43
C ILE A 67 -1.70 -8.67 11.07
N VAL A 68 -0.40 -8.59 10.87
CA VAL A 68 0.28 -7.41 10.33
C VAL A 68 0.42 -7.60 8.83
N VAL A 69 -0.06 -6.64 8.06
CA VAL A 69 -0.08 -6.67 6.60
C VAL A 69 0.62 -5.44 6.02
N SER A 70 1.23 -5.59 4.85
CA SER A 70 1.62 -4.47 4.00
C SER A 70 0.48 -4.13 3.05
N THR A 71 0.21 -2.83 2.89
CA THR A 71 -0.79 -2.28 1.96
C THR A 71 -0.17 -1.11 1.20
N GLU A 72 -0.90 -0.55 0.23
CA GLU A 72 -0.50 0.70 -0.42
C GLU A 72 -0.36 1.88 0.57
N ARG A 73 -1.12 1.85 1.68
CA ARG A 73 -1.12 2.92 2.68
C ARG A 73 0.01 2.80 3.68
N GLY A 74 0.60 1.62 3.85
CA GLY A 74 1.68 1.37 4.80
C GLY A 74 1.58 -0.01 5.43
N THR A 75 2.16 -0.15 6.61
CA THR A 75 2.03 -1.37 7.41
C THR A 75 0.85 -1.24 8.35
N GLU A 76 -0.13 -2.13 8.28
CA GLU A 76 -1.38 -2.01 9.02
C GLU A 76 -1.72 -3.30 9.78
N VAL A 77 -2.61 -3.18 10.76
CA VAL A 77 -3.22 -4.34 11.41
C VAL A 77 -4.50 -4.70 10.68
N ALA A 78 -4.62 -5.97 10.30
CA ALA A 78 -5.81 -6.53 9.71
C ALA A 78 -6.36 -7.67 10.57
N MET A 79 -7.67 -7.85 10.56
CA MET A 79 -8.35 -8.97 11.20
C MET A 79 -8.85 -9.94 10.13
N VAL A 80 -8.42 -11.19 10.21
CA VAL A 80 -8.79 -12.24 9.27
C VAL A 80 -10.29 -12.53 9.37
N LEU A 81 -11.00 -12.36 8.26
CA LEU A 81 -12.42 -12.69 8.15
C LEU A 81 -12.61 -14.14 7.71
N GLN A 82 -11.81 -14.58 6.74
CA GLN A 82 -11.92 -15.92 6.18
C GLN A 82 -10.66 -16.32 5.41
N PRO A 83 -10.07 -17.49 5.69
CA PRO A 83 -9.11 -18.12 4.80
C PRO A 83 -9.78 -18.55 3.48
N LEU A 84 -9.21 -18.20 2.35
CA LEU A 84 -9.77 -18.52 1.04
C LEU A 84 -9.18 -19.83 0.52
N THR A 85 -10.04 -20.74 0.09
CA THR A 85 -9.63 -21.87 -0.74
C THR A 85 -9.46 -21.37 -2.17
N VAL A 86 -8.22 -21.34 -2.66
CA VAL A 86 -7.95 -20.93 -4.04
C VAL A 86 -8.44 -22.02 -4.99
N ARG A 87 -9.44 -21.69 -5.80
CA ARG A 87 -9.97 -22.55 -6.86
C ARG A 87 -9.33 -22.12 -8.18
N GLY A 88 -8.31 -22.84 -8.63
CA GLY A 88 -7.56 -22.50 -9.85
C GLY A 88 -6.08 -22.23 -9.58
N SER A 89 -5.45 -21.44 -10.44
CA SER A 89 -4.03 -21.09 -10.30
C SER A 89 -3.83 -20.11 -9.14
N LEU A 90 -2.90 -20.45 -8.25
CA LEU A 90 -2.47 -19.56 -7.18
C LEU A 90 -1.78 -18.31 -7.72
N ALA A 91 -1.15 -18.40 -8.90
CA ALA A 91 -0.55 -17.25 -9.57
C ALA A 91 -1.60 -16.21 -10.00
N ASP A 92 -2.72 -16.66 -10.57
CA ASP A 92 -3.81 -15.76 -10.97
C ASP A 92 -4.45 -15.11 -9.74
N ALA A 93 -4.60 -15.87 -8.67
CA ALA A 93 -5.13 -15.36 -7.40
C ALA A 93 -4.16 -14.38 -6.72
N ALA A 94 -2.84 -14.58 -6.88
CA ALA A 94 -1.81 -13.68 -6.37
C ALA A 94 -1.83 -12.31 -7.06
N GLN A 95 -2.25 -12.23 -8.33
CA GLN A 95 -2.41 -10.95 -9.04
C GLN A 95 -3.56 -10.08 -8.49
N GLN A 96 -4.48 -10.66 -7.72
CA GLN A 96 -5.63 -9.96 -7.13
C GLN A 96 -5.40 -9.56 -5.67
N LEU A 97 -4.16 -9.67 -5.17
CA LEU A 97 -3.81 -9.31 -3.82
C LEU A 97 -3.73 -7.79 -3.68
N THR A 98 -4.28 -7.29 -2.58
CA THR A 98 -4.10 -5.90 -2.16
C THR A 98 -2.76 -5.71 -1.43
N GLY A 99 -2.21 -6.79 -0.88
CA GLY A 99 -0.94 -6.78 -0.17
C GLY A 99 -0.59 -8.14 0.42
N HIS A 100 0.38 -8.15 1.33
CA HIS A 100 0.93 -9.38 1.90
C HIS A 100 0.89 -9.37 3.42
N MET A 101 0.69 -10.55 4.02
CA MET A 101 0.89 -10.74 5.45
C MET A 101 2.40 -10.74 5.75
N LEU A 102 2.80 -9.89 6.67
CA LEU A 102 4.18 -9.82 7.15
C LEU A 102 4.41 -10.79 8.32
N ARG A 103 3.47 -10.83 9.27
CA ARG A 103 3.54 -11.67 10.48
C ARG A 103 2.24 -11.62 11.28
N LEU A 104 2.12 -12.50 12.28
CA LEU A 104 1.06 -12.40 13.29
C LEU A 104 1.26 -11.14 14.15
N LEU A 105 0.14 -10.58 14.63
CA LEU A 105 0.17 -9.45 15.55
C LEU A 105 0.79 -9.87 16.89
N THR A 106 1.77 -9.10 17.37
CA THR A 106 2.39 -9.31 18.68
C THR A 106 1.77 -8.40 19.74
N ALA A 107 2.05 -8.67 21.02
CA ALA A 107 1.61 -7.80 22.12
C ALA A 107 2.18 -6.37 21.99
N ALA A 108 3.44 -6.25 21.56
CA ALA A 108 4.09 -4.95 21.35
C ALA A 108 3.39 -4.13 20.25
N ASP A 109 2.95 -4.77 19.16
CA ASP A 109 2.18 -4.08 18.12
C ASP A 109 0.82 -3.62 18.64
N ARG A 110 0.16 -4.45 19.44
CA ARG A 110 -1.14 -4.10 20.02
C ARG A 110 -1.03 -2.88 20.93
N GLU A 111 0.01 -2.83 21.76
CA GLU A 111 0.32 -1.66 22.59
C GLU A 111 0.60 -0.43 21.72
N LEU A 112 1.40 -0.57 20.65
CA LEU A 112 1.69 0.53 19.73
C LEU A 112 0.42 1.06 19.03
N VAL A 113 -0.46 0.18 18.56
CA VAL A 113 -1.75 0.57 17.96
C VAL A 113 -2.61 1.31 18.97
N GLN A 114 -2.67 0.85 20.22
CA GLN A 114 -3.44 1.53 21.27
C GLN A 114 -2.87 2.91 21.59
N GLN A 115 -1.54 3.03 21.70
CA GLN A 115 -0.86 4.31 21.93
C GLN A 115 -1.13 5.30 20.78
N ARG A 116 -1.05 4.82 19.53
CA ARG A 116 -1.35 5.64 18.34
C ARG A 116 -2.78 6.11 18.33
N ARG A 117 -3.76 5.23 18.55
CA ARG A 117 -5.18 5.61 18.64
C ARG A 117 -5.42 6.69 19.71
N GLN A 118 -4.77 6.56 20.86
CA GLN A 118 -4.89 7.59 21.91
C GLN A 118 -4.27 8.92 21.51
N ALA A 119 -3.11 8.91 20.83
CA ALA A 119 -2.50 10.11 20.29
C ALA A 119 -3.36 10.74 19.18
N ASP A 120 -4.02 9.89 18.39
CA ASP A 120 -4.88 10.27 17.29
C ASP A 120 -6.09 11.04 17.81
N ASP A 121 -6.79 10.46 18.78
CA ASP A 121 -7.93 11.07 19.47
C ASP A 121 -7.56 12.42 20.09
N GLN A 122 -6.37 12.52 20.70
CA GLN A 122 -5.87 13.77 21.30
C GLN A 122 -5.53 14.84 20.26
N SER A 123 -5.09 14.44 19.08
CA SER A 123 -4.68 15.35 18.00
C SER A 123 -5.84 15.77 17.09
N PHE A 124 -6.97 15.04 17.13
CA PHE A 124 -8.11 15.23 16.23
C PHE A 124 -8.66 16.66 16.25
N SER A 125 -8.86 17.25 17.43
CA SER A 125 -9.36 18.63 17.55
C SER A 125 -8.41 19.66 16.95
N ALA A 126 -7.10 19.43 17.03
CA ALA A 126 -6.12 20.32 16.43
C ALA A 126 -6.14 20.23 14.89
N TRP A 127 -6.42 19.06 14.33
CA TRP A 127 -6.62 18.88 12.89
C TRP A 127 -7.88 19.59 12.38
N LEU A 128 -8.98 19.54 13.14
CA LEU A 128 -10.19 20.32 12.81
C LEU A 128 -9.90 21.83 12.78
N GLN A 129 -9.23 22.36 13.81
CA GLN A 129 -8.85 23.77 13.86
C GLN A 129 -7.92 24.18 12.70
N ARG A 130 -6.99 23.31 12.30
CA ARG A 130 -6.12 23.55 11.14
C ARG A 130 -6.92 23.62 9.85
N ALA A 131 -7.86 22.69 9.63
CA ALA A 131 -8.69 22.70 8.43
C ALA A 131 -9.51 23.99 8.31
N GLU A 132 -10.06 24.49 9.43
CA GLU A 132 -10.76 25.78 9.49
C GLU A 132 -9.82 26.96 9.22
N ASN A 133 -8.66 27.01 9.86
CA ASN A 133 -7.67 28.07 9.68
C ASN A 133 -7.15 28.15 8.25
N TRP A 134 -7.02 27.01 7.59
CA TRP A 134 -6.63 26.88 6.19
C TRP A 134 -7.79 27.12 5.21
N LYS A 135 -9.00 27.36 5.72
CA LYS A 135 -10.23 27.59 4.95
C LYS A 135 -10.51 26.48 3.95
N LEU A 136 -10.26 25.23 4.36
CA LEU A 136 -10.54 24.06 3.53
C LEU A 136 -12.03 23.79 3.47
N GLN A 137 -12.54 23.50 2.27
CA GLN A 137 -13.94 23.13 2.06
C GLN A 137 -14.09 21.61 2.14
N LEU A 138 -13.72 21.02 3.27
CA LEU A 138 -13.85 19.60 3.55
C LEU A 138 -14.15 19.38 5.04
N GLN A 139 -14.64 18.19 5.37
CA GLN A 139 -14.86 17.78 6.75
C GLN A 139 -13.94 16.59 7.08
N ILE A 140 -13.08 16.74 8.08
CA ILE A 140 -12.29 15.63 8.62
C ILE A 140 -13.23 14.82 9.52
N VAL A 141 -13.27 13.50 9.29
CA VAL A 141 -14.13 12.56 10.02
C VAL A 141 -13.32 11.81 11.07
N ASP A 142 -12.14 11.36 10.69
CA ASP A 142 -11.26 10.57 11.56
C ASP A 142 -9.80 10.68 11.08
N LEU A 143 -8.87 10.20 11.88
CA LEU A 143 -7.47 10.09 11.52
C LEU A 143 -6.87 8.80 12.08
N GLU A 144 -5.83 8.29 11.41
CA GLU A 144 -5.21 7.02 11.75
C GLU A 144 -3.73 7.07 11.46
N HIS A 145 -2.90 6.65 12.43
CA HIS A 145 -1.51 6.30 12.16
C HIS A 145 -1.36 4.79 11.92
N THR A 146 -0.72 4.44 10.79
CA THR A 146 -0.31 3.07 10.47
C THR A 146 0.81 2.59 11.39
N LEU A 147 1.17 1.30 11.37
CA LEU A 147 2.28 0.73 12.13
C LEU A 147 3.65 1.33 11.74
N ASP A 148 3.79 1.84 10.53
CA ASP A 148 4.97 2.54 10.02
C ASP A 148 4.90 4.07 10.15
N ASP A 149 4.02 4.58 11.01
CA ASP A 149 3.91 6.01 11.37
C ASP A 149 3.38 6.93 10.25
N ARG A 150 2.69 6.37 9.26
CA ARG A 150 2.05 7.18 8.22
C ARG A 150 0.71 7.67 8.73
N LEU A 151 0.49 8.97 8.63
CA LEU A 151 -0.78 9.61 8.98
C LEU A 151 -1.76 9.55 7.80
N ILE A 152 -2.91 8.95 8.06
CA ILE A 152 -4.07 8.91 7.18
C ILE A 152 -5.15 9.82 7.76
N LEU A 153 -5.66 10.75 6.96
CA LEU A 153 -6.77 11.63 7.31
C LEU A 153 -8.00 11.24 6.49
N TYR A 154 -9.06 10.84 7.19
CA TYR A 154 -10.34 10.50 6.59
C TYR A 154 -11.20 11.75 6.44
N VAL A 155 -11.66 12.03 5.22
CA VAL A 155 -12.43 13.23 4.92
C VAL A 155 -13.77 12.89 4.24
N LEU A 156 -14.84 13.55 4.67
CA LEU A 156 -16.15 13.48 4.03
C LEU A 156 -16.19 14.49 2.89
N ASN A 157 -15.71 14.08 1.72
CA ASN A 157 -15.81 14.86 0.48
C ASN A 157 -15.59 13.92 -0.70
N ASP A 158 -15.99 14.37 -1.89
CA ASP A 158 -15.50 13.77 -3.11
C ASP A 158 -13.99 14.04 -3.25
N ARG A 159 -13.31 13.13 -3.94
CA ARG A 159 -11.91 13.35 -4.30
C ARG A 159 -11.81 14.60 -5.18
N GLY A 160 -10.98 15.57 -4.78
CA GLY A 160 -10.98 16.89 -5.43
C GLY A 160 -9.79 17.78 -5.05
N PRO A 161 -9.79 19.05 -5.47
CA PRO A 161 -8.67 19.96 -5.21
C PRO A 161 -8.43 20.22 -3.72
N GLU A 162 -9.46 20.12 -2.89
CA GLU A 162 -9.36 20.34 -1.44
C GLU A 162 -8.60 19.20 -0.73
N THR A 163 -8.72 17.94 -1.18
CA THR A 163 -7.95 16.82 -0.61
C THR A 163 -6.46 16.99 -0.90
N THR A 164 -6.12 17.40 -2.12
CA THR A 164 -4.73 17.73 -2.50
C THR A 164 -4.22 18.94 -1.74
N ARG A 165 -5.04 19.98 -1.58
CA ARG A 165 -4.67 21.18 -0.80
C ARG A 165 -4.38 20.82 0.66
N LEU A 166 -5.20 19.97 1.29
CA LEU A 166 -4.94 19.49 2.65
C LEU A 166 -3.58 18.81 2.75
N ALA A 167 -3.29 17.87 1.85
CA ALA A 167 -1.99 17.17 1.83
C ALA A 167 -0.81 18.13 1.69
N LEU A 168 -0.90 19.12 0.79
CA LEU A 168 0.15 20.10 0.57
C LEU A 168 0.34 21.05 1.76
N LEU A 169 -0.75 21.51 2.38
CA LEU A 169 -0.68 22.39 3.55
C LEU A 169 -0.14 21.67 4.79
N ALA A 170 -0.51 20.41 4.99
CA ALA A 170 0.05 19.59 6.05
C ALA A 170 1.56 19.37 5.87
N ALA A 171 2.01 19.07 4.65
CA ALA A 171 3.42 18.95 4.34
C ALA A 171 4.17 20.26 4.59
N ALA A 172 3.61 21.40 4.16
CA ALA A 172 4.18 22.73 4.38
C ALA A 172 4.22 23.11 5.87
N ALA A 173 3.29 22.62 6.68
CA ALA A 173 3.24 22.83 8.12
C ALA A 173 4.17 21.90 8.93
N GLY A 174 4.92 21.01 8.25
CA GLY A 174 5.93 20.15 8.88
C GLY A 174 5.43 18.77 9.33
N PHE A 175 4.21 18.36 8.94
CA PHE A 175 3.67 17.04 9.27
C PHE A 175 4.14 15.92 8.33
N GLY A 176 5.00 16.24 7.35
CA GLY A 176 5.46 15.30 6.34
C GLY A 176 4.38 14.96 5.31
N VAL A 177 4.57 13.84 4.62
CA VAL A 177 3.63 13.35 3.60
C VAL A 177 2.46 12.66 4.32
N ILE A 178 1.28 13.26 4.24
CA ILE A 178 0.05 12.68 4.77
C ILE A 178 -0.76 12.02 3.65
N HIS A 179 -1.46 10.93 3.97
CA HIS A 179 -2.42 10.31 3.07
C HIS A 179 -3.81 10.87 3.36
N VAL A 180 -4.50 11.39 2.35
CA VAL A 180 -5.87 11.91 2.51
C VAL A 180 -6.83 10.95 1.82
N GLN A 181 -7.69 10.33 2.61
CA GLN A 181 -8.63 9.31 2.14
C GLN A 181 -10.07 9.87 2.14
N PRO A 182 -10.66 10.15 0.96
CA PRO A 182 -12.06 10.50 0.88
C PRO A 182 -12.95 9.31 1.23
N VAL A 183 -14.00 9.59 2.01
CA VAL A 183 -15.00 8.63 2.49
C VAL A 183 -16.39 9.16 2.12
N SER A 184 -17.25 8.23 1.70
CA SER A 184 -18.67 8.45 1.40
C SER A 184 -19.54 7.59 2.32
N ALA A 185 -20.86 7.70 2.20
CA ALA A 185 -21.79 6.85 2.95
C ALA A 185 -21.62 5.35 2.67
N GLU A 186 -21.08 4.98 1.50
CA GLU A 186 -20.84 3.59 1.09
C GLU A 186 -19.45 3.08 1.52
N GLY A 187 -18.64 3.94 2.13
CA GLY A 187 -17.26 3.66 2.52
C GLY A 187 -16.26 4.46 1.70
N ILE A 188 -15.04 3.94 1.56
CA ILE A 188 -13.94 4.65 0.92
C ILE A 188 -14.19 4.85 -0.57
N VAL A 189 -13.94 6.06 -1.05
CA VAL A 189 -13.97 6.37 -2.49
C VAL A 189 -12.65 5.86 -3.10
N PRO A 190 -12.69 4.81 -3.95
CA PRO A 190 -11.48 4.26 -4.53
C PRO A 190 -10.79 5.29 -5.41
N GLU A 191 -9.47 5.20 -5.52
CA GLU A 191 -8.75 5.87 -6.61
C GLU A 191 -9.39 5.39 -7.92
N LYS A 192 -9.76 6.31 -8.81
CA LYS A 192 -10.16 5.90 -10.17
C LYS A 192 -8.93 5.25 -10.81
N SER A 193 -8.84 3.92 -10.78
CA SER A 193 -8.02 3.20 -11.74
C SER A 193 -8.52 3.63 -13.12
N GLY A 194 -7.68 4.37 -13.85
CA GLY A 194 -7.89 4.63 -15.27
C GLY A 194 -7.83 3.31 -16.03
N GLY A 195 -8.91 2.54 -15.99
CA GLY A 195 -9.11 1.31 -16.74
C GLY A 195 -10.33 1.49 -17.62
N GLY A 196 -10.11 1.63 -18.93
CA GLY A 196 -11.15 1.83 -19.91
C GLY A 196 -12.21 0.74 -19.85
N CYS A 197 -13.41 1.12 -19.42
CA CYS A 197 -14.62 0.34 -19.67
C CYS A 197 -14.95 0.52 -21.16
N GLY A 198 -14.43 -0.37 -22.00
CA GLY A 198 -14.94 -0.59 -23.35
C GLY A 198 -16.26 -1.33 -23.26
N ASP A 199 -17.34 -0.59 -23.05
CA ASP A 199 -18.67 -1.02 -23.46
C ASP A 199 -18.66 -1.15 -24.99
N CYS A 200 -18.73 -2.38 -25.48
CA CYS A 200 -19.17 -2.69 -26.83
C CYS A 200 -20.09 -3.90 -26.75
N GLY A 201 -21.26 -3.68 -26.15
CA GLY A 201 -22.47 -4.34 -26.61
C GLY A 201 -22.72 -4.00 -28.08
N CYS A 202 -22.38 -4.91 -28.98
CA CYS A 202 -23.00 -4.98 -30.30
C CYS A 202 -23.74 -6.31 -30.42
N SER A 203 -25.00 -6.26 -29.98
CA SER A 203 -26.05 -7.12 -30.48
C SER A 203 -26.40 -6.70 -31.91
N THR A 204 -26.24 -7.59 -32.89
CA THR A 204 -27.11 -7.61 -34.07
C THR A 204 -27.26 -9.04 -34.56
N HIS A 205 -28.52 -9.48 -34.52
CA HIS A 205 -29.24 -10.40 -35.41
C HIS A 205 -28.48 -11.15 -36.50
#